data_AF-B7PV34-F1
#
_entry.id   AF-B7PV34-F1
#
_cell.length_a   1.000
_cell.length_b   1.000
_cell.length_c   1.000
_cell.angle_alpha   90.00
_cell.angle_beta   90.00
_cell.angle_gamma   90.00
#
_symmetry.space_group_name_H-M   'P 1'
#
loop_
_entity.id
_entity.type
_entity.pdbx_description
1 polymer ?
#
loop_
_entity_poly.entity_id
_entity_poly.type
_entity_poly.pdbx_seq_one_letter_code
_entity_poly.pdbx_strand_id
1 'polypeptide(L)'
;MEKDIEEYRQPWESNEHWELRKEFLLAHAGKYDENRLLCLAQAFANVELLGCAYPKDVMMQISELAKDVTSLTGVQEKRKENCKVLFVKGEDDKSKSRSHNELGTYTRHSNAPPHFRGGYRGRNQHYQGDGRMSAASFFQR
;
A
#
# COMPACT_ATOMS: atom_id res chain seq x y z
N MET A 1 -35.27 0.16 -5.79
CA MET A 1 -34.43 1.27 -6.26
C MET A 1 -35.37 2.19 -7.01
N GLU A 2 -35.63 3.38 -6.49
CA GLU A 2 -36.69 4.27 -7.00
C GLU A 2 -36.17 5.30 -8.00
N LYS A 3 -34.84 5.44 -8.15
CA LYS A 3 -34.18 6.38 -9.06
C LYS A 3 -33.38 5.67 -10.14
N ASP A 4 -33.14 6.40 -11.23
CA ASP A 4 -32.25 5.97 -12.30
C ASP A 4 -30.81 5.81 -11.78
N ILE A 5 -30.20 4.67 -12.07
CA ILE A 5 -28.86 4.32 -11.55
C ILE A 5 -27.81 5.33 -12.01
N GLU A 6 -27.97 5.92 -13.20
CA GLU A 6 -27.04 6.91 -13.74
C GLU A 6 -26.94 8.18 -12.87
N GLU A 7 -27.94 8.50 -12.05
CA GLU A 7 -27.89 9.65 -11.14
C GLU A 7 -26.84 9.49 -10.03
N TYR A 8 -26.47 8.26 -9.68
CA TYR A 8 -25.47 8.01 -8.63
C TYR A 8 -24.03 8.13 -9.12
N ARG A 9 -23.83 8.28 -10.44
CA ARG A 9 -22.51 8.42 -11.03
C ARG A 9 -21.85 9.72 -10.59
N GLN A 10 -20.62 9.64 -10.10
CA GLN A 10 -19.86 10.84 -9.75
C GLN A 10 -19.09 11.37 -10.97
N PRO A 11 -19.01 12.70 -11.18
CA PRO A 11 -18.37 13.26 -12.36
C PRO A 11 -16.84 13.07 -12.38
N TRP A 12 -16.23 12.84 -11.21
CA TRP A 12 -14.80 12.55 -11.06
C TRP A 12 -14.47 11.05 -11.02
N GLU A 13 -15.46 10.18 -11.25
CA GLU A 13 -15.26 8.74 -11.25
C GLU A 13 -14.81 8.24 -12.63
N SER A 14 -13.86 7.30 -12.66
CA SER A 14 -13.43 6.67 -13.91
C SER A 14 -14.51 5.75 -14.46
N ASN A 15 -14.53 5.56 -15.79
CA ASN A 15 -15.51 4.69 -16.44
C ASN A 15 -15.44 3.25 -15.91
N GLU A 16 -14.24 2.69 -15.76
CA GLU A 16 -14.06 1.33 -15.21
C GLU A 16 -14.64 1.20 -13.79
N HIS A 17 -14.49 2.24 -12.96
CA HIS A 17 -15.02 2.25 -11.60
C HIS A 17 -16.54 2.35 -11.60
N TRP A 18 -17.11 3.22 -12.45
CA TRP A 18 -18.55 3.37 -12.60
C TRP A 18 -19.22 2.09 -13.10
N GLU A 19 -18.67 1.48 -14.16
CA GLU A 19 -19.23 0.27 -14.76
C GLU A 19 -19.31 -0.88 -13.77
N LEU A 20 -18.23 -1.10 -12.99
CA LEU A 20 -18.17 -2.13 -11.96
C LEU A 20 -19.18 -1.87 -10.83
N ARG A 21 -19.33 -0.61 -10.39
CA ARG A 21 -20.35 -0.24 -9.40
C ARG A 21 -21.76 -0.41 -9.94
N LYS A 22 -22.02 0.04 -11.17
CA LYS A 22 -23.34 -0.03 -11.80
C LYS A 22 -23.82 -1.48 -11.93
N GLU A 23 -22.95 -2.39 -12.33
CA GLU A 23 -23.28 -3.81 -12.39
C GLU A 23 -23.60 -4.38 -11.01
N PHE A 24 -22.83 -4.02 -9.99
CA PHE A 24 -23.12 -4.42 -8.60
C PHE A 24 -24.48 -3.90 -8.12
N LEU A 25 -24.83 -2.65 -8.46
CA LEU A 25 -26.12 -2.06 -8.12
C LEU A 25 -27.27 -2.79 -8.83
N LEU A 26 -27.12 -3.13 -10.11
CA LEU A 26 -28.13 -3.87 -10.88
C LEU A 26 -28.33 -5.30 -10.36
N ALA A 27 -27.25 -6.01 -10.03
CA ALA A 27 -27.31 -7.40 -9.55
C ALA A 27 -27.99 -7.55 -8.18
N HIS A 28 -27.93 -6.49 -7.35
CA HIS A 28 -28.43 -6.52 -5.97
C HIS A 28 -29.56 -5.52 -5.70
N ALA A 29 -30.12 -4.93 -6.76
CA ALA A 29 -31.28 -4.05 -6.67
C ALA A 29 -32.46 -4.78 -6.00
N GLY A 30 -33.00 -4.18 -4.93
CA GLY A 30 -34.15 -4.73 -4.20
C GLY A 30 -33.81 -5.73 -3.07
N LYS A 31 -32.56 -6.18 -2.93
CA LYS A 31 -32.13 -7.02 -1.79
C LYS A 31 -31.78 -6.20 -0.54
N TYR A 32 -31.34 -4.96 -0.73
CA TYR A 32 -30.85 -4.07 0.32
C TYR A 32 -31.49 -2.69 0.23
N ASP A 33 -31.48 -1.97 1.35
CA ASP A 33 -31.74 -0.54 1.39
C ASP A 33 -30.79 0.21 0.43
N GLU A 34 -31.31 1.26 -0.21
CA GLU A 34 -30.57 2.05 -1.20
C GLU A 34 -29.22 2.56 -0.67
N ASN A 35 -29.21 3.15 0.52
CA ASN A 35 -27.98 3.71 1.10
C ASN A 35 -26.97 2.61 1.39
N ARG A 36 -27.44 1.48 1.93
CA ARG A 36 -26.58 0.34 2.23
C ARG A 36 -25.98 -0.25 0.95
N LEU A 37 -26.79 -0.36 -0.10
CA LEU A 37 -26.37 -0.89 -1.39
C LEU A 37 -25.32 0.02 -2.05
N LEU A 38 -25.52 1.34 -2.02
CA LEU A 38 -24.54 2.31 -2.53
C LEU A 38 -23.20 2.22 -1.80
N CYS A 39 -23.23 2.10 -0.46
CA CYS A 39 -22.00 1.92 0.33
C CYS A 39 -21.27 0.62 -0.02
N LEU A 40 -22.00 -0.49 -0.14
CA LEU A 40 -21.42 -1.79 -0.50
C LEU A 40 -20.83 -1.77 -1.91
N ALA A 41 -21.53 -1.18 -2.88
CA ALA A 41 -21.04 -1.03 -4.25
C ALA A 41 -19.74 -0.22 -4.30
N GLN A 42 -19.67 0.90 -3.57
CA GLN A 42 -18.46 1.71 -3.49
C GLN A 42 -17.30 0.95 -2.84
N ALA A 43 -17.56 0.28 -1.71
CA ALA A 43 -16.55 -0.51 -1.01
C ALA A 43 -16.02 -1.63 -1.91
N PHE A 44 -16.91 -2.33 -2.61
CA PHE A 44 -16.58 -3.37 -3.58
C PHE A 44 -15.63 -2.86 -4.67
N ALA A 45 -15.99 -1.76 -5.36
CA ALA A 45 -15.13 -1.20 -6.39
C ALA A 45 -13.79 -0.71 -5.84
N ASN A 46 -13.75 -0.18 -4.61
CA ASN A 46 -12.49 0.20 -3.95
C ASN A 46 -11.60 -1.02 -3.65
N VAL A 47 -12.17 -2.15 -3.23
CA VAL A 47 -11.41 -3.41 -3.04
C VAL A 47 -10.87 -3.90 -4.40
N GLU A 48 -11.73 -3.94 -5.42
CA GLU A 48 -11.42 -4.56 -6.70
C GLU A 48 -10.65 -3.69 -7.70
N LEU A 49 -10.56 -2.38 -7.48
CA LEU A 49 -9.77 -1.49 -8.34
C LEU A 49 -8.59 -0.88 -7.59
N LEU A 50 -8.78 -0.46 -6.34
CA LEU A 50 -7.76 0.21 -5.54
C LEU A 50 -7.04 -0.72 -4.55
N GLY A 51 -7.55 -1.93 -4.31
CA GLY A 51 -6.92 -2.88 -3.39
C GLY A 51 -7.13 -2.52 -1.91
N CYS A 52 -8.17 -1.76 -1.60
CA CYS A 52 -8.51 -1.41 -0.22
C CYS A 52 -8.93 -2.63 0.61
N ALA A 53 -8.72 -2.56 1.92
CA ALA A 53 -9.19 -3.56 2.87
C ALA A 53 -10.13 -2.91 3.89
N TYR A 54 -11.20 -3.62 4.24
CA TYR A 54 -12.21 -3.21 5.22
C TYR A 54 -12.30 -4.25 6.35
N PRO A 55 -13.07 -4.00 7.42
CA PRO A 55 -13.30 -4.99 8.46
C PRO A 55 -13.77 -6.33 7.89
N LYS A 56 -13.37 -7.43 8.57
CA LYS A 56 -13.56 -8.80 8.09
C LYS A 56 -15.01 -9.10 7.69
N ASP A 57 -15.97 -8.64 8.49
CA ASP A 57 -17.40 -8.89 8.24
C ASP A 57 -17.87 -8.26 6.92
N VAL A 58 -17.40 -7.05 6.63
CA VAL A 58 -17.69 -6.36 5.37
C VAL A 58 -17.01 -7.06 4.20
N MET A 59 -15.77 -7.51 4.37
CA MET A 59 -15.04 -8.24 3.34
C MET A 59 -15.73 -9.56 2.98
N MET A 60 -16.22 -10.31 3.98
CA MET A 60 -16.99 -11.54 3.75
C MET A 60 -18.27 -11.23 2.98
N GLN A 61 -19.05 -10.24 3.42
CA GLN A 61 -20.28 -9.83 2.76
C GLN A 61 -20.03 -9.40 1.29
N ILE A 62 -18.99 -8.59 1.05
CA ILE A 62 -18.62 -8.18 -0.31
C ILE A 62 -18.23 -9.40 -1.14
N SER A 63 -17.45 -10.33 -0.60
CA SER A 63 -17.01 -11.53 -1.33
C SER A 63 -18.16 -12.47 -1.71
N GLU A 64 -19.23 -12.50 -0.92
CA GLU A 64 -20.44 -13.27 -1.22
C GLU A 64 -21.22 -12.61 -2.36
N LEU A 65 -21.43 -11.30 -2.27
CA LEU A 65 -22.17 -10.52 -3.27
C LEU A 65 -21.41 -10.36 -4.59
N ALA A 66 -20.08 -10.40 -4.53
CA ALA A 66 -19.19 -10.35 -5.69
C ALA A 66 -19.45 -11.52 -6.65
N LYS A 67 -19.87 -12.69 -6.17
CA LYS A 67 -20.12 -13.86 -7.04
C LYS A 67 -21.16 -13.63 -8.12
N ASP A 68 -22.07 -12.69 -7.89
CA ASP A 68 -23.17 -12.35 -8.80
C ASP A 68 -22.76 -11.30 -9.86
N VAL A 69 -21.53 -10.76 -9.79
CA VAL A 69 -21.03 -9.73 -10.71
C VAL A 69 -20.15 -10.37 -11.79
N THR A 70 -20.56 -10.25 -13.05
CA THR A 70 -19.92 -10.92 -14.20
C THR A 70 -18.60 -10.24 -14.59
N SER A 71 -18.53 -8.91 -14.54
CA SER A 71 -17.33 -8.17 -14.96
C SER A 71 -16.12 -8.34 -14.04
N LEU A 72 -16.30 -8.95 -12.86
CA LEU A 72 -15.20 -9.24 -11.93
C LEU A 72 -14.12 -10.11 -12.54
N THR A 73 -14.52 -11.11 -13.32
CA THR A 73 -13.58 -12.07 -13.91
C THR A 73 -12.57 -11.36 -14.80
N GLY A 74 -13.02 -10.45 -15.66
CA GLY A 74 -12.16 -9.62 -16.52
C GLY A 74 -11.26 -8.66 -15.75
N VAL A 75 -11.77 -8.00 -14.70
CA VAL A 75 -10.96 -7.08 -13.86
C VAL A 75 -9.84 -7.85 -13.14
N GLN A 76 -10.15 -9.04 -12.62
CA GLN A 76 -9.16 -9.88 -11.92
C GLN A 76 -8.11 -10.45 -12.87
N GLU A 77 -8.49 -10.83 -14.10
CA GLU A 77 -7.55 -11.26 -15.13
C GLU A 77 -6.58 -10.14 -15.53
N LYS A 78 -7.11 -8.93 -15.77
CA LYS A 78 -6.31 -7.73 -16.06
C LYS A 78 -5.37 -7.36 -14.92
N ARG A 79 -5.78 -7.56 -13.65
CA ARG A 79 -4.85 -7.40 -12.52
C ARG A 79 -3.74 -8.45 -12.53
N LYS A 80 -4.10 -9.72 -12.74
CA LYS A 80 -3.13 -10.83 -12.79
C LYS A 80 -2.12 -10.65 -13.92
N GLU A 81 -2.53 -10.11 -15.07
CA GLU A 81 -1.61 -9.83 -16.18
C GLU A 81 -0.67 -8.66 -15.85
N ASN A 82 -1.18 -7.58 -15.25
CA ASN A 82 -0.39 -6.42 -14.87
C ASN A 82 0.63 -6.74 -13.77
N CYS A 83 0.30 -7.62 -12.82
CA CYS A 83 1.24 -8.07 -11.79
C CYS A 83 2.36 -8.99 -12.31
N LYS A 84 2.29 -9.47 -13.57
CA LYS A 84 3.39 -10.22 -14.21
C LYS A 84 4.54 -9.33 -14.67
N VAL A 85 4.37 -8.01 -14.68
CA VAL A 85 5.47 -7.07 -14.92
C VAL A 85 6.36 -7.08 -13.68
N LEU A 86 7.22 -8.09 -13.60
CA LEU A 86 8.19 -8.28 -12.54
C LEU A 86 9.18 -7.12 -12.55
N PHE A 87 9.59 -6.72 -11.35
CA PHE A 87 10.71 -5.82 -11.14
C PHE A 87 11.89 -6.27 -12.01
N VAL A 88 12.25 -5.48 -13.01
CA VAL A 88 13.48 -5.68 -13.76
C VAL A 88 14.60 -5.40 -12.77
N LYS A 89 15.13 -6.47 -12.18
CA LYS A 89 16.40 -6.42 -11.48
C LYS A 89 17.40 -6.03 -12.55
N GLY A 90 17.93 -4.79 -12.49
CA GLY A 90 18.94 -4.34 -13.45
C GLY A 90 20.04 -5.39 -13.48
N GLU A 91 20.13 -6.13 -14.59
CA GLU A 91 21.19 -7.09 -14.78
C GLU A 91 22.49 -6.31 -14.91
N ASP A 92 23.33 -6.45 -13.89
CA ASP A 92 24.77 -6.62 -14.00
C ASP A 92 25.47 -5.74 -15.05
N ASP A 93 25.97 -4.57 -14.62
CA ASP A 93 27.12 -3.91 -15.27
C ASP A 93 28.38 -4.79 -15.10
N LYS A 94 28.43 -5.92 -15.81
CA LYS A 94 29.57 -6.85 -15.88
C LYS A 94 30.38 -6.67 -17.16
N SER A 95 30.50 -5.43 -17.66
CA SER A 95 31.43 -5.13 -18.75
C SER A 95 32.08 -3.76 -18.64
N LYS A 96 32.94 -3.61 -17.63
CA LYS A 96 34.23 -2.90 -17.73
C LYS A 96 35.00 -3.10 -16.44
N SER A 97 35.95 -4.04 -16.44
CA SER A 97 37.12 -3.92 -15.57
C SER A 97 37.90 -2.67 -16.01
N ARG A 98 37.43 -1.50 -15.60
CA ARG A 98 38.27 -0.31 -15.64
C ARG A 98 39.32 -0.53 -14.57
N SER A 99 40.55 -0.75 -15.04
CA SER A 99 41.79 -0.58 -14.31
C SER A 99 41.58 0.41 -13.17
N HIS A 100 41.81 -0.06 -11.94
CA HIS A 100 41.77 0.73 -10.73
C HIS A 100 42.86 1.82 -10.81
N ASN A 101 42.57 2.96 -11.44
CA ASN A 101 43.13 4.25 -11.07
C ASN A 101 42.50 5.47 -11.78
N GLU A 102 41.18 5.58 -11.91
CA GLU A 102 40.59 6.85 -12.39
C GLU A 102 39.09 6.89 -12.09
N LEU A 103 38.72 7.40 -10.90
CA LEU A 103 37.47 8.12 -10.62
C LEU A 103 37.39 8.45 -9.12
N GLY A 104 37.61 9.74 -8.81
CA GLY A 104 36.99 10.47 -7.71
C GLY A 104 37.19 9.93 -6.30
N THR A 105 38.10 10.55 -5.56
CA THR A 105 38.25 10.39 -4.11
C THR A 105 37.03 10.97 -3.37
N TYR A 106 35.89 10.27 -3.38
CA TYR A 106 34.96 10.43 -2.26
C TYR A 106 35.69 9.86 -1.05
N THR A 107 36.19 10.77 -0.22
CA THR A 107 36.98 10.43 0.95
C THR A 107 36.09 9.56 1.83
N ARG A 108 36.47 8.29 2.02
CA ARG A 108 36.06 7.51 3.20
C ARG A 108 36.53 8.31 4.41
N HIS A 109 35.67 9.19 4.90
CA HIS A 109 35.87 9.77 6.21
C HIS A 109 35.76 8.59 7.17
N SER A 110 36.84 8.36 7.92
CA SER A 110 36.80 7.50 9.09
C SER A 110 35.61 7.93 9.96
N ASN A 111 34.92 6.97 10.57
CA ASN A 111 33.84 7.20 11.54
C ASN A 111 34.37 7.84 12.84
N ALA A 112 35.16 8.90 12.75
CA ALA A 112 35.48 9.79 13.84
C ALA A 112 34.42 10.91 13.83
N PRO A 113 33.58 11.03 14.87
CA PRO A 113 32.69 12.17 15.00
C PRO A 113 33.53 13.45 14.92
N PRO A 114 33.10 14.46 14.14
CA PRO A 114 33.83 15.72 14.10
C PRO A 114 33.92 16.28 15.51
N HIS A 115 35.14 16.52 15.98
CA HIS A 115 35.37 17.22 17.24
C HIS A 115 34.87 18.67 17.08
N PHE A 116 33.61 18.90 17.48
CA PHE A 116 33.04 20.23 17.55
C PHE A 116 33.73 21.01 18.67
N ARG A 117 34.80 21.74 18.34
CA ARG A 117 35.34 22.79 19.23
C ARG A 117 34.44 24.02 19.13
N GLY A 118 33.28 23.94 19.77
CA GLY A 118 32.35 25.06 19.95
C GLY A 118 31.72 24.94 21.32
N GLY A 119 32.21 25.74 22.26
CA GLY A 119 31.72 25.75 23.63
C GLY A 119 30.31 26.32 23.73
N TYR A 120 29.38 25.48 24.20
CA TYR A 120 28.24 25.95 24.97
C TYR A 120 28.27 25.17 26.29
N ARG A 121 28.58 25.87 27.39
CA ARG A 121 28.39 25.35 28.75
C ARG A 121 26.88 25.25 29.00
N GLY A 122 26.28 24.16 28.53
CA GLY A 122 24.92 23.75 28.84
C GLY A 122 24.93 22.78 30.00
N ARG A 123 24.66 23.30 31.19
CA ARG A 123 24.37 22.55 32.43
C ARG A 123 23.19 21.60 32.19
N ASN A 124 23.37 20.29 32.38
CA ASN A 124 22.29 19.34 32.71
C ASN A 124 22.90 18.11 33.38
N GLN A 125 22.79 18.05 34.70
CA GLN A 125 21.80 17.26 35.44
C GLN A 125 22.12 15.76 35.43
N HIS A 126 22.67 15.38 36.58
CA HIS A 126 22.93 14.03 37.04
C HIS A 126 21.61 13.25 37.05
N TYR A 127 21.43 12.29 36.14
CA TYR A 127 20.48 11.20 36.32
C TYR A 127 21.28 9.96 36.71
N GLN A 128 21.22 9.61 38.00
CA GLN A 128 21.57 8.28 38.47
C GLN A 128 20.50 7.32 37.95
N GLY A 129 20.91 6.40 37.08
CA GLY A 129 20.11 5.28 36.62
C GLY A 129 20.97 4.03 36.72
N ASP A 130 20.92 3.39 37.89
CA ASP A 130 21.42 2.05 38.11
C ASP A 130 20.79 1.06 37.11
N GLY A 131 21.61 0.16 36.58
CA GLY A 131 21.12 -1.03 35.85
C GLY A 131 21.46 -1.07 34.35
N ARG A 132 22.74 -1.21 34.01
CA ARG A 132 23.13 -1.71 32.67
C ARG A 132 22.81 -3.19 32.59
N MET A 133 21.65 -3.57 32.04
CA MET A 133 21.44 -4.93 31.54
C MET A 133 22.15 -5.08 30.19
N SER A 134 22.99 -6.12 30.08
CA SER A 134 23.69 -6.45 28.83
C SER A 134 22.70 -6.98 27.79
N ALA A 135 22.78 -6.51 26.56
CA ALA A 135 21.96 -6.99 25.43
C ALA A 135 22.13 -8.51 25.13
N ALA A 136 23.12 -9.15 25.74
CA ALA A 136 23.38 -10.58 25.60
C ALA A 136 22.37 -11.48 26.35
N SER A 137 21.55 -10.95 27.26
CA SER A 137 20.59 -11.76 28.03
C SER A 137 19.22 -11.95 27.36
N PHE A 138 19.01 -11.48 26.14
CA PHE A 138 17.72 -11.57 25.44
C PHE A 138 17.54 -12.82 24.55
N PHE A 139 18.58 -13.64 24.37
CA PHE A 139 18.56 -14.81 23.46
C PHE A 139 18.80 -16.14 24.17
N GLN A 140 18.30 -16.31 25.40
CA GLN A 140 18.17 -17.63 26.01
C GLN A 140 16.80 -17.80 26.66
N ARG A 141 15.96 -18.55 25.93
CA ARG A 141 14.74 -19.27 26.32
C ARG A 141 13.40 -18.58 26.14
#